data_AF-A0A0U0RSC9-F1
#
_entry.id   AF-A0A0U0RSC9-F1
#
_cell.length_a   1.000
_cell.length_b   1.000
_cell.length_c   1.000
_cell.angle_alpha   90.00
_cell.angle_beta   90.00
_cell.angle_gamma   90.00
#
_symmetry.space_group_name_H-M   'P 1'
#
loop_
_entity.id
_entity.type
_entity.pdbx_description
1 polymer ?
#
loop_
_entity_poly.entity_id
_entity_poly.type
_entity_poly.pdbx_seq_one_letter_code
_entity_poly.pdbx_strand_id
1 'polypeptide(L)'
;MLKAAIDTAHAQGARVTAHVFSEDALPGLINAGIDCIEHGTGLTDDTIALMLEHGTALVPTLINLENFPGIADAAGRYPTYAAHMRDLYARGYGRVAAAREAGVPVYAGTDAGSTIEHGRIADEVAALQRIGMTAHEALGAACWDARRWLGRPGLDDRASADLLCYAQDPRQGPGVLQHPDLVILRGRTFGP
;
A
#
# COMPACT_ATOMS: atom_id res chain seq x y z
N MET A 1 -24.45 5.72 -8.14
CA MET A 1 -24.37 4.36 -7.54
C MET A 1 -23.11 4.19 -6.71
N LEU A 2 -21.91 4.50 -7.25
CA LEU A 2 -20.64 4.40 -6.51
C LEU A 2 -20.64 5.12 -5.15
N LYS A 3 -20.99 6.41 -5.13
CA LYS A 3 -21.09 7.19 -3.88
C LYS A 3 -22.03 6.55 -2.86
N ALA A 4 -23.21 6.11 -3.28
CA ALA A 4 -24.18 5.48 -2.37
C ALA A 4 -23.65 4.17 -1.76
N ALA A 5 -22.86 3.40 -2.52
CA ALA A 5 -22.21 2.19 -1.99
C ALA A 5 -21.13 2.54 -0.95
N ILE A 6 -20.31 3.56 -1.23
CA ILE A 6 -19.29 4.06 -0.29
C ILE A 6 -19.96 4.59 0.98
N ASP A 7 -20.96 5.47 0.86
CA ASP A 7 -21.72 6.02 1.98
C ASP A 7 -22.34 4.90 2.84
N THR A 8 -22.83 3.82 2.21
CA THR A 8 -23.40 2.67 2.93
C THR A 8 -22.32 1.92 3.72
N ALA A 9 -21.13 1.70 3.15
CA ALA A 9 -20.02 1.07 3.85
C ALA A 9 -19.55 1.93 5.03
N HIS A 10 -19.42 3.24 4.83
CA HIS A 10 -19.07 4.21 5.87
C HIS A 10 -20.10 4.22 7.01
N ALA A 11 -21.40 4.14 6.70
CA ALA A 11 -22.46 4.04 7.70
C ALA A 11 -22.36 2.77 8.57
N GLN A 12 -21.66 1.74 8.10
CA GLN A 12 -21.35 0.52 8.85
C GLN A 12 -19.96 0.54 9.50
N GLY A 13 -19.25 1.68 9.45
CA GLY A 13 -17.90 1.84 10.01
C GLY A 13 -16.80 1.14 9.21
N ALA A 14 -17.09 0.71 7.98
CA ALA A 14 -16.10 0.13 7.08
C ALA A 14 -15.45 1.23 6.23
N ARG A 15 -14.17 1.05 5.91
CA ARG A 15 -13.47 1.83 4.86
C ARG A 15 -13.62 1.12 3.52
N VAL A 16 -13.55 1.88 2.43
CA VAL A 16 -13.59 1.37 1.05
C VAL A 16 -12.27 1.66 0.36
N THR A 17 -11.67 0.60 -0.20
CA THR A 17 -10.51 0.71 -1.09
C THR A 17 -10.85 0.18 -2.48
N ALA A 18 -10.12 0.60 -3.51
CA ALA A 18 -10.30 0.13 -4.88
C ALA A 18 -8.99 -0.36 -5.50
N HIS A 19 -9.05 -1.60 -5.99
CA HIS A 19 -8.14 -2.12 -7.00
C HIS A 19 -8.47 -1.45 -8.35
N VAL A 20 -7.59 -0.56 -8.82
CA VAL A 20 -7.83 0.21 -10.04
C VAL A 20 -6.52 0.48 -10.79
N PHE A 21 -6.47 0.07 -12.05
CA PHE A 21 -5.41 0.44 -12.99
C PHE A 21 -5.83 1.51 -13.99
N SER A 22 -7.14 1.67 -14.21
CA SER A 22 -7.66 2.68 -15.14
C SER A 22 -7.56 4.06 -14.51
N GLU A 23 -6.76 4.94 -15.11
CA GLU A 23 -6.60 6.33 -14.67
C GLU A 23 -7.93 7.10 -14.74
N ASP A 24 -8.75 6.82 -15.75
CA ASP A 24 -10.05 7.48 -15.97
C ASP A 24 -11.06 7.22 -14.85
N ALA A 25 -10.90 6.13 -14.10
CA ALA A 25 -11.77 5.80 -12.98
C ALA A 25 -11.43 6.58 -11.69
N LEU A 26 -10.20 7.08 -11.57
CA LEU A 26 -9.70 7.70 -10.34
C LEU A 26 -10.52 8.93 -9.90
N PRO A 27 -10.82 9.91 -10.79
CA PRO A 27 -11.62 11.07 -10.36
C PRO A 27 -12.99 10.67 -9.82
N GLY A 28 -13.64 9.69 -10.44
CA GLY A 28 -14.95 9.20 -9.99
C GLY A 28 -14.90 8.52 -8.61
N LEU A 29 -13.86 7.73 -8.35
CA LEU A 29 -13.63 7.06 -7.07
C LEU A 29 -13.33 8.07 -5.95
N ILE A 30 -12.40 9.00 -6.20
CA ILE A 30 -11.97 9.98 -5.21
C ILE A 30 -13.13 10.94 -4.87
N ASN A 31 -13.83 11.49 -5.88
CA ASN A 31 -15.00 12.35 -5.66
C ASN A 31 -16.15 11.64 -4.95
N ALA A 32 -16.24 10.31 -5.06
CA ALA A 32 -17.23 9.52 -4.37
C ALA A 32 -16.88 9.24 -2.89
N GLY A 33 -15.70 9.67 -2.43
CA GLY A 33 -15.27 9.57 -1.03
C GLY A 33 -14.52 8.28 -0.69
N ILE A 34 -13.81 7.68 -1.65
CA ILE A 34 -13.03 6.47 -1.37
C ILE A 34 -11.89 6.75 -0.37
N ASP A 35 -11.65 5.79 0.52
CA ASP A 35 -10.64 5.93 1.58
C ASP A 35 -9.22 5.69 1.07
N CYS A 36 -9.05 4.77 0.12
CA CYS A 36 -7.75 4.35 -0.38
C CYS A 36 -7.81 3.91 -1.85
N ILE A 37 -6.72 4.17 -2.57
CA ILE A 37 -6.45 3.63 -3.90
C ILE A 37 -5.34 2.59 -3.78
N GLU A 38 -5.52 1.43 -4.42
CA GLU A 38 -4.47 0.42 -4.56
C GLU A 38 -3.64 0.69 -5.83
N HIS A 39 -2.36 0.32 -5.80
CA HIS A 39 -1.36 0.47 -6.86
C HIS A 39 -0.91 1.92 -7.15
N GLY A 40 -1.80 2.76 -7.64
CA GLY A 40 -1.51 4.18 -7.97
C GLY A 40 -0.42 4.41 -9.03
N THR A 41 -0.08 3.40 -9.85
CA THR A 41 0.98 3.49 -10.86
C THR A 41 0.66 4.47 -12.00
N GLY A 42 -0.63 4.68 -12.27
CA GLY A 42 -1.15 5.61 -13.26
C GLY A 42 -1.50 7.00 -12.72
N LEU A 43 -1.17 7.32 -11.46
CA LEU A 43 -1.48 8.64 -10.90
C LEU A 43 -0.90 9.78 -11.74
N THR A 44 -1.68 10.84 -11.88
CA THR A 44 -1.34 12.11 -12.51
C THR A 44 -1.27 13.20 -11.45
N ASP A 45 -0.69 14.35 -11.77
CA ASP A 45 -0.61 15.46 -10.82
C ASP A 45 -2.03 15.94 -10.39
N ASP A 46 -2.99 15.94 -11.33
CA ASP A 46 -4.39 16.28 -11.05
C ASP A 46 -5.07 15.27 -10.11
N THR A 47 -4.83 13.98 -10.30
CA THR A 47 -5.41 12.94 -9.43
C THR A 47 -4.73 12.90 -8.06
N ILE A 48 -3.44 13.21 -7.97
CA ILE A 48 -2.73 13.41 -6.69
C ILE A 48 -3.32 14.60 -5.94
N ALA A 49 -3.52 15.74 -6.61
CA ALA A 49 -4.15 16.91 -6.00
C ALA A 49 -5.56 16.59 -5.48
N LEU A 50 -6.33 15.81 -6.24
CA LEU A 50 -7.65 15.37 -5.82
C LEU A 50 -7.59 14.42 -4.60
N MET A 51 -6.65 13.48 -4.56
CA MET A 51 -6.44 12.61 -3.39
C MET A 51 -6.14 13.42 -2.13
N LEU A 52 -5.32 14.47 -2.25
CA LEU A 52 -5.02 15.38 -1.13
C LEU A 52 -6.27 16.12 -0.66
N GLU A 53 -7.02 16.70 -1.59
CA GLU A 53 -8.25 17.43 -1.28
C GLU A 53 -9.26 16.56 -0.53
N HIS A 54 -9.37 15.29 -0.92
CA HIS A 54 -10.34 14.35 -0.34
C HIS A 54 -9.78 13.50 0.81
N GLY A 55 -8.48 13.62 1.14
CA GLY A 55 -7.83 12.81 2.17
C GLY A 55 -7.76 11.31 1.83
N THR A 56 -7.74 10.97 0.54
CA THR A 56 -7.62 9.58 0.06
C THR A 56 -6.20 9.08 0.22
N ALA A 57 -6.02 7.89 0.81
CA ALA A 57 -4.73 7.24 0.99
C ALA A 57 -4.31 6.43 -0.24
N LEU A 58 -3.05 5.98 -0.23
CA LEU A 58 -2.46 5.13 -1.26
C LEU A 58 -1.80 3.88 -0.62
N VAL A 59 -2.12 2.71 -1.17
CA VAL A 59 -1.37 1.46 -0.94
C VAL A 59 -0.76 1.02 -2.27
N PRO A 60 0.56 1.24 -2.48
CA PRO A 60 1.14 1.22 -3.83
C PRO A 60 1.49 -0.18 -4.34
N THR A 61 1.64 -1.19 -3.47
CA THR A 61 1.99 -2.56 -3.90
C THR A 61 3.24 -2.60 -4.79
N LEU A 62 4.29 -1.89 -4.40
CA LEU A 62 5.47 -1.67 -5.22
C LEU A 62 6.17 -2.97 -5.63
N ILE A 63 6.13 -4.01 -4.80
CA ILE A 63 6.67 -5.32 -5.20
C ILE A 63 5.87 -6.00 -6.31
N ASN A 64 4.57 -5.69 -6.44
CA ASN A 64 3.74 -6.17 -7.54
C ASN A 64 4.07 -5.46 -8.87
N LEU A 65 4.50 -4.19 -8.80
CA LEU A 65 4.93 -3.43 -9.98
C LEU A 65 6.06 -4.15 -10.74
N GLU A 66 6.94 -4.85 -10.03
CA GLU A 66 8.05 -5.61 -10.62
C GLU A 66 7.59 -6.76 -11.56
N ASN A 67 6.32 -7.17 -11.49
CA ASN A 67 5.75 -8.17 -12.40
C ASN A 67 5.31 -7.60 -13.76
N PHE A 68 5.20 -6.28 -13.89
CA PHE A 68 4.61 -5.63 -15.07
C PHE A 68 5.35 -5.93 -16.37
N PRO A 69 6.69 -5.98 -16.42
CA PRO A 69 7.41 -6.41 -17.62
C PRO A 69 7.01 -7.81 -18.08
N GLY A 70 6.88 -8.77 -17.15
CA GLY A 70 6.46 -10.14 -17.47
C GLY A 70 5.01 -10.20 -17.98
N ILE A 71 4.12 -9.40 -17.40
CA ILE A 71 2.73 -9.26 -17.89
C ILE A 71 2.71 -8.69 -19.31
N ALA A 72 3.54 -7.68 -19.58
CA ALA A 72 3.67 -7.07 -20.91
C ALA A 72 4.22 -8.06 -21.94
N ASP A 73 5.21 -8.87 -21.59
CA ASP A 73 5.79 -9.89 -22.46
C ASP A 73 4.77 -10.99 -22.81
N ALA A 74 3.94 -11.39 -21.85
CA ALA A 74 2.87 -12.36 -22.07
C ALA A 74 1.71 -11.81 -22.93
N ALA A 75 1.57 -10.49 -23.03
CA ALA A 75 0.48 -9.83 -23.73
C ALA A 75 0.74 -9.60 -25.24
N GLY A 76 1.49 -10.47 -25.90
CA GLY A 76 1.90 -10.29 -27.31
C GLY A 76 0.75 -10.07 -28.32
N ARG A 77 -0.48 -10.51 -28.01
CA ARG A 77 -1.67 -10.25 -28.84
C ARG A 77 -2.28 -8.84 -28.66
N TYR A 78 -1.86 -8.11 -27.63
CA TYR A 78 -2.41 -6.82 -27.23
C TYR A 78 -1.28 -5.78 -27.10
N PRO A 79 -0.70 -5.31 -28.21
CA PRO A 79 0.50 -4.46 -28.19
C PRO A 79 0.30 -3.14 -27.44
N THR A 80 -0.88 -2.52 -27.53
CA THR A 80 -1.20 -1.29 -26.77
C THR A 80 -1.18 -1.55 -25.26
N TYR A 81 -1.77 -2.65 -24.81
CA TYR A 81 -1.75 -3.03 -23.40
C TYR A 81 -0.33 -3.36 -22.93
N ALA A 82 0.44 -4.11 -23.73
CA ALA A 82 1.84 -4.42 -23.41
C ALA A 82 2.72 -3.15 -23.32
N ALA A 83 2.52 -2.18 -24.21
CA ALA A 83 3.22 -0.91 -24.16
C ALA A 83 2.82 -0.10 -22.91
N HIS A 84 1.53 -0.06 -22.59
CA HIS A 84 1.01 0.64 -21.42
C HIS A 84 1.54 0.04 -20.10
N MET A 85 1.56 -1.30 -19.96
CA MET A 85 2.14 -1.96 -18.78
C MET A 85 3.63 -1.61 -18.58
N ARG A 86 4.42 -1.51 -19.67
CA ARG A 86 5.83 -1.09 -19.58
C ARG A 86 5.97 0.39 -19.21
N ASP A 87 5.07 1.24 -19.70
CA ASP A 87 5.04 2.66 -19.33
C ASP A 87 4.67 2.86 -17.85
N LEU A 88 3.66 2.14 -17.35
CA LEU A 88 3.31 2.12 -15.93
C LEU A 88 4.48 1.63 -15.06
N TYR A 89 5.19 0.59 -15.49
CA TYR A 89 6.41 0.12 -14.80
C TYR A 89 7.50 1.20 -14.75
N ALA A 90 7.78 1.84 -15.88
CA ALA A 90 8.83 2.85 -15.98
C ALA A 90 8.56 4.10 -15.13
N ARG A 91 7.29 4.50 -15.00
CA ARG A 91 6.88 5.73 -14.28
C ARG A 91 6.40 5.47 -12.85
N GLY A 92 6.00 4.24 -12.52
CA GLY A 92 5.25 3.91 -11.31
C GLY A 92 5.91 4.37 -10.00
N TYR A 93 7.19 4.04 -9.78
CA TYR A 93 7.92 4.52 -8.60
C TYR A 93 7.93 6.06 -8.50
N GLY A 94 8.13 6.75 -9.63
CA GLY A 94 8.13 8.21 -9.66
C GLY A 94 6.76 8.82 -9.36
N ARG A 95 5.67 8.18 -9.81
CA ARG A 95 4.29 8.63 -9.52
C ARG A 95 3.92 8.43 -8.05
N VAL A 96 4.28 7.28 -7.46
CA VAL A 96 4.07 7.01 -6.04
C VAL A 96 4.92 7.96 -5.17
N ALA A 97 6.17 8.22 -5.56
CA ALA A 97 7.02 9.22 -4.89
C ALA A 97 6.39 10.62 -4.94
N ALA A 98 5.89 11.05 -6.10
CA ALA A 98 5.22 12.34 -6.25
C ALA A 98 3.97 12.46 -5.35
N ALA A 99 3.16 11.40 -5.24
CA ALA A 99 2.01 11.39 -4.34
C ALA A 99 2.43 11.57 -2.87
N ARG A 100 3.47 10.84 -2.43
CA ARG A 100 4.06 10.95 -1.09
C ARG A 100 4.63 12.35 -0.83
N GLU A 101 5.38 12.90 -1.78
CA GLU A 101 5.96 14.25 -1.67
C GLU A 101 4.89 15.34 -1.58
N ALA A 102 3.76 15.15 -2.26
CA ALA A 102 2.63 16.06 -2.20
C ALA A 102 1.85 15.96 -0.87
N GLY A 103 2.07 14.90 -0.07
CA GLY A 103 1.48 14.70 1.24
C GLY A 103 0.36 13.66 1.30
N VAL A 104 0.15 12.88 0.23
CA VAL A 104 -0.81 11.77 0.24
C VAL A 104 -0.33 10.72 1.26
N PRO A 105 -1.18 10.26 2.19
CA PRO A 105 -0.81 9.17 3.09
C PRO A 105 -0.54 7.88 2.31
N VAL A 106 0.65 7.30 2.51
CA VAL A 106 1.06 6.05 1.87
C VAL A 106 1.27 4.96 2.92
N TYR A 107 0.64 3.80 2.72
CA TYR A 107 0.74 2.63 3.61
C TYR A 107 1.29 1.40 2.87
N ALA A 108 1.86 0.45 3.59
CA ALA A 108 2.40 -0.77 2.98
C ALA A 108 1.29 -1.78 2.69
N GLY A 109 1.35 -2.39 1.51
CA GLY A 109 0.53 -3.54 1.12
C GLY A 109 1.19 -4.24 -0.06
N THR A 110 1.14 -5.57 -0.11
CA THR A 110 1.97 -6.37 -1.03
C THR A 110 1.24 -6.91 -2.25
N ASP A 111 -0.09 -6.91 -2.24
CA ASP A 111 -0.93 -7.69 -3.16
C ASP A 111 -0.65 -9.22 -3.10
N ALA A 112 -0.17 -9.71 -1.95
CA ALA A 112 0.14 -11.12 -1.76
C ALA A 112 -1.13 -11.99 -1.67
N GLY A 113 -1.08 -13.18 -2.29
CA GLY A 113 -2.19 -14.15 -2.32
C GLY A 113 -2.70 -14.48 -3.73
N SER A 114 -2.17 -13.81 -4.76
CA SER A 114 -2.38 -14.16 -6.17
C SER A 114 -1.05 -14.60 -6.79
N THR A 115 -0.40 -13.73 -7.57
CA THR A 115 0.92 -13.98 -8.17
C THR A 115 2.06 -13.73 -7.19
N ILE A 116 1.85 -12.87 -6.18
CA ILE A 116 2.82 -12.60 -5.13
C ILE A 116 2.62 -13.59 -3.99
N GLU A 117 3.72 -14.26 -3.60
CA GLU A 117 3.74 -15.19 -2.46
C GLU A 117 3.45 -14.48 -1.13
N HIS A 118 2.85 -15.20 -0.19
CA HIS A 118 2.66 -14.70 1.18
C HIS A 118 3.99 -14.51 1.92
N GLY A 119 4.00 -13.62 2.92
CA GLY A 119 5.19 -13.36 3.75
C GLY A 119 6.12 -12.26 3.24
N ARG A 120 5.76 -11.57 2.15
CA ARG A 120 6.63 -10.60 1.46
C ARG A 120 6.52 -9.14 1.97
N ILE A 121 5.90 -8.91 3.13
CA ILE A 121 5.66 -7.54 3.64
C ILE A 121 6.95 -6.73 3.86
N ALA A 122 8.03 -7.40 4.26
CA ALA A 122 9.30 -6.74 4.47
C ALA A 122 9.92 -6.20 3.16
N ASP A 123 9.61 -6.84 2.03
CA ASP A 123 10.09 -6.40 0.72
C ASP A 123 9.33 -5.16 0.26
N GLU A 124 8.04 -5.07 0.57
CA GLU A 124 7.27 -3.84 0.37
C GLU A 124 7.81 -2.69 1.23
N VAL A 125 8.15 -2.96 2.49
CA VAL A 125 8.80 -1.96 3.37
C VAL A 125 10.15 -1.51 2.79
N ALA A 126 10.93 -2.41 2.20
CA ALA A 126 12.16 -2.05 1.49
C ALA A 126 11.87 -1.23 0.22
N ALA A 127 10.83 -1.60 -0.54
CA ALA A 127 10.42 -0.90 -1.76
C ALA A 127 9.92 0.53 -1.47
N LEU A 128 9.21 0.75 -0.36
CA LEU A 128 8.77 2.07 0.08
C LEU A 128 9.94 3.03 0.34
N GLN A 129 11.14 2.53 0.67
CA GLN A 129 12.31 3.41 0.79
C GLN A 129 12.76 3.95 -0.58
N ARG A 130 12.50 3.24 -1.68
CA ARG A 130 12.82 3.68 -3.05
C ARG A 130 11.97 4.87 -3.51
N ILE A 131 10.85 5.15 -2.85
CA ILE A 131 10.02 6.33 -3.10
C ILE A 131 10.34 7.50 -2.14
N GLY A 132 11.48 7.43 -1.44
CA GLY A 132 11.95 8.50 -0.56
C GLY A 132 11.50 8.43 0.90
N MET A 133 10.88 7.32 1.33
CA MET A 133 10.66 7.10 2.76
C MET A 133 11.96 6.73 3.48
N THR A 134 12.17 7.27 4.68
CA THR A 134 13.20 6.74 5.59
C THR A 134 12.83 5.33 6.04
N ALA A 135 13.80 4.55 6.54
CA ALA A 135 13.54 3.22 7.09
C ALA A 135 12.51 3.24 8.25
N HIS A 136 12.45 4.34 9.02
CA HIS A 136 11.45 4.50 10.07
C HIS A 136 10.05 4.77 9.50
N GLU A 137 9.94 5.66 8.51
CA GLU A 137 8.68 5.97 7.83
C GLU A 137 8.12 4.72 7.12
N ALA A 138 8.96 3.99 6.39
CA ALA A 138 8.54 2.78 5.68
C ALA A 138 8.06 1.66 6.62
N LEU A 139 8.76 1.45 7.75
CA LEU A 139 8.31 0.51 8.78
C LEU A 139 7.02 0.98 9.43
N GLY A 140 6.87 2.28 9.68
CA GLY A 140 5.66 2.88 10.23
C GLY A 140 4.45 2.69 9.33
N ALA A 141 4.63 2.88 8.03
CA ALA A 141 3.63 2.65 6.98
C ALA A 141 3.11 1.19 6.95
N ALA A 142 3.90 0.23 7.42
CA ALA A 142 3.50 -1.18 7.57
C ALA A 142 3.02 -1.54 8.99
N CYS A 143 3.12 -0.62 9.95
CA CYS A 143 2.90 -0.87 11.36
C CYS A 143 1.99 0.20 11.99
N TRP A 144 2.55 1.15 12.75
CA TRP A 144 1.77 2.05 13.58
C TRP A 144 0.97 3.09 12.79
N ASP A 145 1.43 3.52 11.62
CA ASP A 145 0.71 4.49 10.79
C ASP A 145 -0.51 3.84 10.13
N ALA A 146 -0.33 2.64 9.56
CA ALA A 146 -1.43 1.85 9.02
C ALA A 146 -2.47 1.50 10.11
N ARG A 147 -2.02 1.12 11.32
CA ARG A 147 -2.95 0.84 12.44
C ARG A 147 -3.78 2.07 12.79
N ARG A 148 -3.15 3.24 12.94
CA ARG A 148 -3.87 4.49 13.23
C ARG A 148 -4.89 4.81 12.14
N TRP A 149 -4.50 4.66 10.87
CA TRP A 149 -5.42 4.88 9.75
C TRP A 149 -6.62 3.90 9.76
N LEU A 150 -6.38 2.64 10.10
CA LEU A 150 -7.43 1.62 10.29
C LEU A 150 -8.26 1.82 11.57
N GLY A 151 -8.05 2.89 12.33
CA GLY A 151 -8.76 3.14 13.59
C GLY A 151 -8.42 2.11 14.68
N ARG A 152 -7.22 1.52 14.61
CA ARG A 152 -6.72 0.54 15.59
C ARG A 152 -5.68 1.19 16.51
N PRO A 153 -5.71 0.88 17.83
CA PRO A 153 -4.71 1.37 18.75
C PRO A 153 -3.33 0.81 18.40
N GLY A 154 -2.30 1.56 18.75
CA GLY A 154 -0.90 1.13 18.66
C GLY A 154 -0.54 0.33 19.91
N LEU A 155 0.51 0.78 20.60
CA LEU A 155 0.97 0.24 21.88
C LEU A 155 0.43 1.09 23.05
N ASP A 156 -0.88 1.24 23.07
CA ASP A 156 -1.60 2.01 24.10
C ASP A 156 -1.94 1.12 25.31
N ASP A 157 -2.10 1.71 26.50
CA ASP A 157 -2.58 0.96 27.68
C ASP A 157 -3.90 0.27 27.34
N ARG A 158 -4.02 -1.01 27.73
CA ARG A 158 -5.17 -1.90 27.47
C ARG A 158 -5.44 -2.24 25.99
N ALA A 159 -4.59 -1.84 25.05
CA ALA A 159 -4.68 -2.31 23.67
C ALA A 159 -4.37 -3.82 23.57
N SER A 160 -4.73 -4.45 22.44
CA SER A 160 -4.35 -5.84 22.15
C SER A 160 -2.81 -5.96 22.13
N ALA A 161 -2.27 -6.93 22.85
CA ALA A 161 -0.84 -7.22 22.83
C ALA A 161 -0.47 -7.97 21.53
N ASP A 162 -0.36 -7.20 20.44
CA ASP A 162 0.08 -7.65 19.12
C ASP A 162 1.48 -7.05 18.85
N LEU A 163 2.52 -7.86 19.03
CA LEU A 163 3.91 -7.43 19.03
C LEU A 163 4.76 -8.31 18.11
N LEU A 164 5.67 -7.67 17.40
CA LEU A 164 6.82 -8.33 16.79
C LEU A 164 8.06 -7.85 17.56
N CYS A 165 8.79 -8.78 18.15
CA CYS A 165 9.99 -8.48 18.91
C CYS A 165 11.22 -8.87 18.09
N TYR A 166 12.22 -7.98 18.08
CA TYR A 166 13.48 -8.18 17.39
C TYR A 166 14.64 -7.85 18.32
N ALA A 167 15.67 -8.69 18.32
CA ALA A 167 16.94 -8.44 18.98
C ALA A 167 17.80 -7.46 18.15
N GLN A 168 17.65 -7.49 16.84
CA GLN A 168 18.26 -6.55 15.90
C GLN A 168 17.25 -5.48 15.49
N ASP A 169 17.73 -4.30 15.10
CA ASP A 169 16.82 -3.23 14.67
C ASP A 169 16.12 -3.62 13.35
N PRO A 170 14.79 -3.76 13.33
CA PRO A 170 14.05 -4.19 12.13
C PRO A 170 14.13 -3.17 10.99
N ARG A 171 14.63 -1.96 11.23
CA ARG A 171 14.88 -0.94 10.20
C ARG A 171 16.13 -1.21 9.37
N GLN A 172 16.95 -2.20 9.74
CA GLN A 172 18.17 -2.57 9.00
C GLN A 172 17.89 -3.29 7.68
N GLY A 173 16.61 -3.56 7.37
CA GLY A 173 16.18 -4.05 6.06
C GLY A 173 15.43 -5.38 6.13
N PRO A 174 15.06 -5.93 4.97
CA PRO A 174 14.17 -7.08 4.88
C PRO A 174 14.74 -8.34 5.55
N GLY A 175 16.06 -8.53 5.51
CA GLY A 175 16.72 -9.67 6.15
C GLY A 175 16.59 -9.72 7.68
N VAL A 176 16.25 -8.61 8.34
CA VAL A 176 15.89 -8.61 9.77
C VAL A 176 14.38 -8.65 9.93
N LEU A 177 13.67 -7.78 9.21
CA LEU A 177 12.23 -7.59 9.37
C LEU A 177 11.41 -8.87 9.11
N GLN A 178 11.84 -9.73 8.19
CA GLN A 178 11.19 -11.02 7.89
C GLN A 178 11.32 -12.06 9.02
N HIS A 179 12.23 -11.84 9.98
CA HIS A 179 12.60 -12.83 10.99
C HIS A 179 12.46 -12.26 12.41
N PRO A 180 11.22 -12.03 12.90
CA PRO A 180 11.01 -11.67 14.29
C PRO A 180 11.50 -12.79 15.21
N ASP A 181 12.18 -12.43 16.29
CA ASP A 181 12.64 -13.38 17.32
C ASP A 181 11.47 -13.90 18.17
N LEU A 182 10.41 -13.11 18.30
CA LEU A 182 9.18 -13.50 18.98
C LEU A 182 7.98 -12.78 18.36
N VAL A 183 6.92 -13.55 18.10
CA VAL A 183 5.63 -13.03 17.69
C VAL A 183 4.67 -13.16 18.87
N ILE A 184 4.00 -12.07 19.23
CA ILE A 184 2.93 -12.07 20.24
C ILE A 184 1.67 -11.61 19.55
N LEU A 185 0.61 -12.41 19.61
CA LEU A 185 -0.69 -12.06 19.04
C LEU A 185 -1.75 -12.22 20.14
N ARG A 186 -2.46 -11.12 20.45
CA ARG A 186 -3.47 -11.07 21.52
C ARG A 186 -2.94 -11.61 22.85
N GLY A 187 -1.69 -11.26 23.18
CA GLY A 187 -1.01 -11.68 24.42
C GLY A 187 -0.52 -13.12 24.45
N ARG A 188 -0.64 -13.87 23.35
CA ARG A 188 -0.11 -15.24 23.24
C ARG A 188 1.17 -15.23 22.41
N THR A 189 2.20 -15.90 22.92
CA THR A 189 3.48 -16.07 22.24
C THR A 189 3.40 -17.14 21.16
N PHE A 190 4.00 -16.86 20.01
CA PHE A 190 4.23 -17.78 18.90
C PHE A 190 5.72 -17.76 18.61
N GLY A 191 6.35 -18.92 18.71
CA GLY A 191 7.70 -19.10 18.19
C GLY A 191 7.65 -19.16 16.67
N PRO A 192 8.58 -18.51 15.95
CA PRO A 192 8.78 -18.78 14.54
C PRO A 192 9.18 -20.25 14.27
#